data_AF-A0A356TRU7-F1
#
_entry.id   AF-A0A356TRU7-F1
#
_cell.length_a   1.000
_cell.length_b   1.000
_cell.length_c   1.000
_cell.angle_alpha   90.00
_cell.angle_beta   90.00
_cell.angle_gamma   90.00
#
_symmetry.space_group_name_H-M   'P 1'
#
loop_
_entity.id
_entity.type
_entity.pdbx_description
1 polymer ?
#
loop_
_entity_poly.entity_id
_entity_poly.type
_entity_poly.pdbx_seq_one_letter_code
_entity_poly.pdbx_strand_id
1 'polypeptide(L)'
;MCLCASISRAQEATEPTPEDMARSAALFEEAEVAYNAGDLAHAVELLDEAYGLYPEPVLLYNLARAHEALGHLAEARDNYEAFLEAVPDTPDRGAIERRLATLRAQLDAAEEARRRPPPPPPAPPPTDPSEPWVVTAAVVSVATLATLGVAATLGILSELRLDEAR
;
A
#
# COMPACT_ATOMS: atom_id res chain seq x y z
N MET A 1 21.02 53.09 -17.99
CA MET A 1 21.38 51.70 -18.31
C MET A 1 21.92 51.03 -17.05
N CYS A 2 21.03 50.53 -16.18
CA CYS A 2 21.43 49.72 -15.01
C CYS A 2 21.28 48.25 -15.39
N LEU A 3 22.40 47.56 -15.62
CA LEU A 3 22.42 46.11 -15.61
C LEU A 3 22.34 45.65 -14.15
N CYS A 4 21.18 45.12 -13.74
CA CYS A 4 21.09 44.30 -12.54
C CYS A 4 21.69 42.92 -12.89
N ALA A 5 22.85 42.61 -12.32
CA ALA A 5 23.47 41.30 -12.42
C ALA A 5 22.63 40.28 -11.64
N SER A 6 21.90 39.44 -12.38
CA SER A 6 21.27 38.24 -11.83
C SER A 6 22.38 37.24 -11.50
N ILE A 7 22.73 37.10 -10.22
CA ILE A 7 23.55 35.97 -9.75
C ILE A 7 22.63 34.76 -9.78
N SER A 8 22.63 34.07 -10.93
CA SER A 8 22.10 32.72 -11.04
C SER A 8 23.04 31.81 -10.26
N ARG A 9 22.66 31.44 -9.03
CA ARG A 9 23.24 30.27 -8.37
C ARG A 9 22.79 29.05 -9.17
N ALA A 10 23.52 28.71 -10.21
CA ALA A 10 23.61 27.34 -10.64
C ALA A 10 24.13 26.57 -9.43
N GLN A 11 23.30 25.70 -8.84
CA GLN A 11 23.80 24.72 -7.89
C GLN A 11 24.92 23.97 -8.61
N GLU A 12 26.15 24.10 -8.13
CA GLU A 12 27.24 23.20 -8.52
C GLU A 12 26.75 21.80 -8.17
N ALA A 13 26.26 21.08 -9.18
CA ALA A 13 26.11 19.64 -9.12
C ALA A 13 27.52 19.11 -8.88
N THR A 14 27.83 18.85 -7.62
CA THR A 14 29.11 18.26 -7.23
C THR A 14 29.07 16.83 -7.75
N GLU A 15 29.98 16.51 -8.67
CA GLU A 15 30.16 15.15 -9.18
C GLU A 15 30.29 14.17 -7.99
N PRO A 16 29.69 12.98 -8.07
CA PRO A 16 29.76 12.01 -6.98
C PRO A 16 31.20 11.70 -6.61
N THR A 17 31.50 11.72 -5.31
CA THR A 17 32.85 11.46 -4.80
C THR A 17 33.07 9.95 -4.60
N PRO A 18 34.34 9.49 -4.48
CA PRO A 18 34.62 8.11 -4.07
C PRO A 18 34.02 7.73 -2.71
N GLU A 19 33.80 8.71 -1.82
CA GLU A 19 33.13 8.51 -0.53
C GLU A 19 31.63 8.23 -0.74
N ASP A 20 30.96 8.98 -1.63
CA ASP A 20 29.55 8.76 -1.97
C ASP A 20 29.34 7.38 -2.61
N MET A 21 30.24 6.97 -3.51
CA MET A 21 30.22 5.62 -4.09
C MET A 21 30.38 4.53 -3.01
N ALA A 22 31.32 4.69 -2.08
CA ALA A 22 31.53 3.73 -1.00
C ALA A 22 30.31 3.65 -0.06
N ARG A 23 29.71 4.79 0.26
CA ARG A 23 28.49 4.84 1.08
C ARG A 23 27.28 4.25 0.36
N SER A 24 27.11 4.51 -0.93
CA SER A 24 26.06 3.90 -1.75
C SER A 24 26.19 2.38 -1.78
N ALA A 25 27.40 1.85 -1.93
CA ALA A 25 27.65 0.41 -1.86
C ALA A 25 27.30 -0.20 -0.49
N ALA A 26 27.66 0.46 0.61
CA ALA A 26 27.29 0.01 1.95
C ALA A 26 25.76 -0.01 2.17
N LEU A 27 25.07 1.05 1.75
CA LEU A 27 23.61 1.13 1.80
C LEU A 27 22.94 0.06 0.95
N PHE A 28 23.51 -0.26 -0.22
CA PHE A 28 23.04 -1.34 -1.07
C PHE A 28 23.15 -2.70 -0.37
N GLU A 29 24.28 -3.00 0.27
CA GLU A 29 24.46 -4.24 1.05
C GLU A 29 23.46 -4.33 2.22
N GLU A 30 23.25 -3.23 2.94
CA GLU A 30 22.23 -3.15 3.99
C GLU A 30 20.81 -3.36 3.46
N ALA A 31 20.50 -2.80 2.29
CA ALA A 31 19.22 -2.98 1.63
C ALA A 31 18.98 -4.43 1.21
N GLU A 32 20.01 -5.14 0.74
CA GLU A 32 19.91 -6.57 0.44
C GLU A 32 19.57 -7.38 1.70
N VAL A 33 20.17 -7.05 2.84
CA VAL A 33 19.85 -7.68 4.12
C VAL A 33 18.39 -7.42 4.51
N ALA A 34 17.94 -6.16 4.44
CA ALA A 34 16.55 -5.78 4.74
C ALA A 34 15.54 -6.46 3.81
N TYR A 35 15.83 -6.48 2.50
CA TYR A 35 15.00 -7.13 1.48
C TYR A 35 14.86 -8.63 1.77
N ASN A 36 15.96 -9.31 2.07
CA ASN A 36 15.97 -10.74 2.37
C ASN A 36 15.27 -11.07 3.70
N ALA A 37 15.25 -10.13 4.65
CA ALA A 37 14.48 -10.23 5.89
C ALA A 37 12.96 -9.98 5.68
N GLY A 38 12.55 -9.53 4.50
CA GLY A 38 11.17 -9.14 4.21
C GLY A 38 10.79 -7.74 4.70
N ASP A 39 11.75 -6.97 5.22
CA ASP A 39 11.57 -5.55 5.53
C ASP A 39 11.76 -4.72 4.27
N LEU A 40 10.80 -4.88 3.36
CA LEU A 40 10.87 -4.31 2.03
C LEU A 40 10.81 -2.78 2.04
N ALA A 41 10.09 -2.19 3.01
CA ALA A 41 9.97 -0.74 3.13
C ALA A 41 11.33 -0.12 3.47
N HIS A 42 12.03 -0.69 4.44
CA HIS A 42 13.37 -0.24 4.79
C HIS A 42 14.37 -0.48 3.64
N ALA A 43 14.25 -1.61 2.93
CA ALA A 43 15.07 -1.87 1.75
C ALA A 43 14.91 -0.78 0.67
N VAL A 44 13.69 -0.30 0.41
CA VAL A 44 13.45 0.82 -0.52
C VAL A 44 14.12 2.10 -0.03
N GLU A 45 13.96 2.45 1.25
CA GLU A 45 14.58 3.67 1.81
C GLU A 45 16.11 3.67 1.64
N LEU A 46 16.76 2.54 1.93
CA LEU A 46 18.20 2.37 1.79
C LEU A 46 18.65 2.44 0.32
N LEU A 47 17.88 1.83 -0.59
CA LEU A 47 18.17 1.87 -2.03
C LEU A 47 17.97 3.27 -2.61
N ASP A 48 16.96 4.01 -2.17
CA ASP A 48 16.72 5.41 -2.58
C ASP A 48 17.85 6.32 -2.09
N GLU A 49 18.32 6.14 -0.85
CA GLU A 49 19.50 6.87 -0.35
C GLU A 49 20.76 6.51 -1.14
N ALA A 50 20.98 5.22 -1.42
CA ALA A 50 22.10 4.76 -2.22
C ALA A 50 22.08 5.37 -3.64
N TYR A 51 20.90 5.41 -4.27
CA TYR A 51 20.73 5.98 -5.60
C TYR A 51 20.93 7.50 -5.60
N GLY A 52 20.47 8.19 -4.56
CA GLY A 52 20.67 9.62 -4.39
C GLY A 52 22.14 10.02 -4.23
N LEU A 53 22.97 9.15 -3.62
CA LEU A 53 24.40 9.36 -3.48
C LEU A 53 25.17 9.02 -4.75
N TYR A 54 24.86 7.88 -5.37
CA TYR A 54 25.56 7.38 -6.55
C TYR A 54 24.58 6.67 -7.49
N PRO A 55 24.05 7.37 -8.53
CA PRO A 55 22.96 6.88 -9.38
C PRO A 55 23.36 5.76 -10.37
N GLU A 56 23.61 4.55 -9.89
CA GLU A 56 23.94 3.40 -10.74
C GLU A 56 22.69 2.66 -11.25
N PRO A 57 22.68 2.18 -12.51
CA PRO A 57 21.52 1.46 -13.04
C PRO A 57 21.14 0.21 -12.25
N VAL A 58 22.10 -0.48 -11.64
CA VAL A 58 21.82 -1.65 -10.80
C VAL A 58 20.89 -1.32 -9.62
N LEU A 59 20.96 -0.09 -9.09
CA LEU A 59 20.08 0.36 -8.02
C LEU A 59 18.64 0.57 -8.51
N LEU A 60 18.43 1.05 -9.74
CA LEU A 60 17.09 1.13 -10.36
C LEU A 60 16.44 -0.26 -10.46
N TYR A 61 17.19 -1.28 -10.89
CA TYR A 61 16.67 -2.64 -10.95
C TYR A 61 16.28 -3.17 -9.57
N ASN A 62 17.09 -2.90 -8.53
CA ASN A 62 16.80 -3.34 -7.17
C ASN A 62 15.63 -2.55 -6.54
N LEU A 63 15.53 -1.24 -6.78
CA LEU A 63 14.37 -0.43 -6.42
C LEU A 63 13.10 -1.00 -7.05
N ALA A 64 13.15 -1.32 -8.34
CA ALA A 64 12.01 -1.91 -9.04
C ALA A 64 11.52 -3.20 -8.37
N ARG A 65 12.45 -4.10 -8.01
CA ARG A 65 12.15 -5.36 -7.31
C ARG A 65 11.61 -5.14 -5.90
N ALA A 66 12.17 -4.19 -5.16
CA ALA A 66 11.72 -3.86 -3.80
C ALA A 66 10.30 -3.26 -3.81
N HIS A 67 10.05 -2.27 -4.66
CA HIS A 67 8.72 -1.70 -4.87
C HIS A 67 7.69 -2.73 -5.31
N GLU A 68 8.08 -3.63 -6.22
CA GLU A 68 7.23 -4.71 -6.69
C GLU A 68 6.83 -5.66 -5.55
N ALA A 69 7.78 -6.04 -4.70
CA ALA A 69 7.52 -6.90 -3.56
C ALA A 69 6.60 -6.21 -2.51
N LEU A 70 6.67 -4.89 -2.39
CA LEU A 70 5.76 -4.07 -1.57
C LEU A 70 4.36 -3.91 -2.16
N GLY A 71 4.17 -4.22 -3.45
CA GLY A 71 2.93 -3.92 -4.17
C GLY A 71 2.84 -2.48 -4.68
N HIS A 72 3.92 -1.71 -4.62
CA HIS A 72 4.07 -0.39 -5.24
C HIS A 72 4.31 -0.54 -6.75
N LEU A 73 3.28 -1.02 -7.46
CA LEU A 73 3.43 -1.50 -8.85
C LEU A 73 3.77 -0.39 -9.85
N ALA A 74 3.38 0.86 -9.58
CA ALA A 74 3.67 1.99 -10.46
C ALA A 74 5.15 2.37 -10.38
N GLU A 75 5.67 2.49 -9.16
CA GLU A 75 7.06 2.75 -8.86
C GLU A 75 7.96 1.62 -9.37
N ALA A 76 7.52 0.37 -9.22
CA ALA A 76 8.22 -0.78 -9.78
C ALA A 76 8.35 -0.70 -11.31
N ARG A 77 7.25 -0.37 -12.01
CA ARG A 77 7.24 -0.18 -13.46
C ARG A 77 8.22 0.93 -13.85
N ASP A 78 8.13 2.09 -13.20
CA ASP A 78 8.93 3.27 -13.57
C ASP A 78 10.43 2.99 -13.41
N ASN A 79 10.82 2.32 -12.33
CA ASN A 79 12.22 1.94 -12.11
C ASN A 79 12.72 0.88 -13.12
N TYR A 80 11.90 -0.11 -13.49
CA TYR A 80 12.27 -1.07 -14.55
C TYR A 80 12.40 -0.40 -15.92
N GLU A 81 11.55 0.58 -16.24
CA GLU A 81 11.64 1.36 -17.46
C GLU A 81 12.93 2.18 -17.50
N ALA A 82 13.23 2.91 -16.41
CA ALA A 82 14.47 3.67 -16.26
C ALA A 82 15.72 2.76 -16.36
N PHE A 83 15.67 1.56 -15.79
CA PHE A 83 16.76 0.58 -15.92
C PHE A 83 17.00 0.16 -17.39
N LEU A 84 15.94 -0.14 -18.15
CA LEU A 84 16.07 -0.52 -19.56
C LEU A 84 16.47 0.65 -20.47
N GLU A 85 16.18 1.88 -20.06
CA GLU A 85 16.67 3.09 -20.72
C GLU A 85 18.19 3.25 -20.47
N ALA A 86 18.63 3.06 -19.23
CA ALA A 86 20.04 3.18 -18.85
C ALA A 86 20.91 2.03 -19.40
N VAL A 87 20.38 0.79 -19.43
CA VAL A 87 21.11 -0.41 -19.85
C VAL A 87 20.31 -1.17 -20.92
N PRO A 88 20.25 -0.66 -22.15
CA PRO A 88 19.39 -1.24 -23.18
C PRO A 88 19.83 -2.63 -23.64
N ASP A 89 21.10 -3.00 -23.54
CA ASP A 89 21.61 -4.30 -24.01
C ASP A 89 21.76 -5.33 -22.88
N THR A 90 21.06 -5.15 -21.77
CA THR A 90 21.07 -6.11 -20.66
C THR A 90 20.61 -7.51 -21.12
N PRO A 91 21.30 -8.59 -20.73
CA PRO A 91 20.93 -9.96 -21.11
C PRO A 91 19.51 -10.34 -20.65
N ASP A 92 19.03 -9.71 -19.58
CA ASP A 92 17.71 -9.96 -19.01
C ASP A 92 16.59 -9.10 -19.62
N ARG A 93 16.87 -8.30 -20.67
CA ARG A 93 15.90 -7.36 -21.27
C ARG A 93 14.54 -8.01 -21.50
N GLY A 94 14.52 -9.17 -22.16
CA GLY A 94 13.27 -9.84 -22.48
C GLY A 94 12.48 -10.30 -21.26
N ALA A 95 13.15 -10.62 -20.14
CA ALA A 95 12.48 -10.94 -18.88
C ALA A 95 11.86 -9.68 -18.23
N ILE A 96 12.60 -8.57 -18.24
CA ILE A 96 12.15 -7.30 -17.69
C ILE A 96 10.98 -6.73 -18.49
N GLU A 97 11.02 -6.79 -19.83
CA GLU A 97 9.92 -6.36 -20.70
C GLU A 97 8.63 -7.16 -20.45
N ARG A 98 8.73 -8.49 -20.24
CA ARG A 98 7.57 -9.32 -19.85
C ARG A 98 7.02 -8.92 -18.48
N ARG A 99 7.90 -8.57 -17.54
CA ARG A 99 7.48 -8.11 -16.22
C ARG A 99 6.77 -6.77 -16.31
N LEU A 100 7.31 -5.82 -17.07
CA LEU A 100 6.69 -4.53 -17.37
C LEU A 100 5.30 -4.69 -18.00
N ALA A 101 5.14 -5.60 -18.97
CA ALA A 101 3.83 -5.89 -19.55
C ALA A 101 2.81 -6.38 -18.49
N THR A 102 3.27 -7.21 -17.55
CA THR A 102 2.44 -7.70 -16.43
C THR A 102 2.04 -6.56 -15.49
N LEU A 103 3.00 -5.73 -15.09
CA LEU A 103 2.77 -4.59 -14.19
C LEU A 103 1.79 -3.58 -14.80
N ARG A 104 1.96 -3.26 -16.09
CA ARG A 104 1.05 -2.36 -16.82
C ARG A 104 -0.38 -2.91 -16.83
N ALA A 105 -0.56 -4.19 -17.14
CA ALA A 105 -1.88 -4.82 -17.12
C ALA A 105 -2.53 -4.80 -15.73
N GLN A 106 -1.75 -5.00 -14.66
CA GLN A 106 -2.26 -4.92 -13.28
C GLN A 106 -2.69 -3.51 -12.91
N LEU A 107 -1.91 -2.50 -13.28
CA LEU A 107 -2.23 -1.09 -13.05
C LEU A 107 -3.49 -0.66 -13.82
N ASP A 108 -3.62 -1.06 -15.08
CA ASP A 108 -4.80 -0.78 -15.91
C ASP A 108 -6.05 -1.44 -15.33
N ALA A 109 -5.95 -2.70 -14.91
CA ALA A 109 -7.06 -3.41 -14.26
C ALA A 109 -7.47 -2.76 -12.93
N ALA A 110 -6.50 -2.28 -12.14
CA ALA A 110 -6.76 -1.56 -10.90
C ALA A 110 -7.47 -0.22 -11.17
N GLU A 111 -7.05 0.52 -12.20
CA GLU A 111 -7.70 1.76 -12.60
C GLU A 111 -9.13 1.53 -13.11
N GLU A 112 -9.35 0.50 -13.93
CA GLU A 112 -10.70 0.15 -14.41
C GLU A 112 -11.61 -0.27 -13.25
N ALA A 113 -11.09 -1.02 -12.28
CA ALA A 113 -11.84 -1.34 -11.05
C ALA A 113 -12.18 -0.09 -10.24
N ARG A 114 -11.29 0.89 -10.14
CA ARG A 114 -11.55 2.18 -9.47
C ARG A 114 -12.60 3.02 -10.20
N ARG A 115 -12.63 2.97 -11.54
CA ARG A 115 -13.58 3.73 -12.36
C ARG A 115 -14.99 3.14 -12.37
N ARG A 116 -15.12 1.83 -12.24
CA ARG A 116 -16.44 1.17 -12.23
C ARG A 116 -17.21 1.53 -10.96
N PRO A 117 -18.47 2.00 -11.06
CA PRO A 117 -19.30 2.21 -9.89
C PRO A 117 -19.54 0.87 -9.17
N PRO A 118 -19.64 0.87 -7.83
CA PRO A 118 -19.93 -0.35 -7.08
C PRO A 118 -21.24 -0.97 -7.58
N PRO A 119 -21.35 -2.30 -7.63
CA PRO A 119 -22.58 -2.96 -8.05
C PRO A 119 -23.74 -2.50 -7.15
N PRO A 120 -24.96 -2.34 -7.69
CA PRO A 120 -26.12 -2.04 -6.86
C PRO A 120 -26.26 -3.13 -5.79
N PRO A 121 -26.72 -2.78 -4.57
CA PRO A 121 -26.99 -3.78 -3.55
C PRO A 121 -27.91 -4.87 -4.11
N PRO A 122 -27.75 -6.14 -3.69
CA PRO A 122 -28.61 -7.22 -4.15
C PRO A 122 -30.07 -6.80 -3.93
N ALA A 123 -30.92 -7.04 -4.93
CA ALA A 123 -32.34 -6.81 -4.79
C ALA A 123 -32.84 -7.56 -3.54
N PRO A 124 -33.73 -6.96 -2.72
CA PRO A 124 -34.36 -7.72 -1.65
C PRO A 124 -34.99 -8.98 -2.26
N PRO A 125 -34.92 -10.14 -1.56
CA PRO A 125 -35.57 -11.34 -2.05
C PRO A 125 -37.04 -11.03 -2.37
N PRO A 126 -37.61 -11.61 -3.43
CA PRO A 126 -39.02 -11.40 -3.76
C PRO A 126 -39.84 -11.72 -2.51
N THR A 127 -40.54 -10.72 -1.96
CA THR A 127 -41.52 -10.94 -0.92
C THR A 127 -42.66 -11.70 -1.56
N ASP A 128 -42.70 -13.03 -1.37
CA ASP A 128 -43.85 -13.84 -1.73
C ASP A 128 -45.03 -13.39 -0.84
N PRO A 129 -46.11 -12.82 -1.41
CA PRO A 129 -47.26 -12.38 -0.62
C PRO A 129 -48.05 -13.54 0.00
N SER A 130 -47.67 -14.80 -0.25
CA SER A 130 -48.30 -15.99 0.32
C SER A 130 -47.68 -16.49 1.63
N GLU A 131 -46.61 -15.88 2.15
CA GLU A 131 -46.03 -16.24 3.44
C GLU A 131 -46.47 -15.28 4.57
N PRO A 132 -47.41 -15.69 5.45
CA PRO A 132 -48.06 -14.81 6.43
C PRO A 132 -47.19 -14.36 7.61
N TRP A 133 -45.86 -14.58 7.60
CA TRP A 133 -45.01 -14.46 8.80
C TRP A 133 -43.97 -13.32 8.78
N VAL A 134 -43.84 -12.51 7.72
CA VAL A 134 -42.69 -11.57 7.55
C VAL A 134 -42.89 -10.14 8.12
N VAL A 135 -43.83 -9.89 9.03
CA VAL A 135 -44.13 -8.53 9.54
C VAL A 135 -43.09 -7.96 10.53
N THR A 136 -41.99 -8.64 10.86
CA THR A 136 -41.16 -8.23 12.04
C THR A 136 -39.84 -7.50 11.80
N ALA A 137 -39.43 -7.10 10.59
CA ALA A 137 -38.10 -6.47 10.44
C ALA A 137 -38.02 -5.23 9.53
N ALA A 138 -38.98 -4.32 9.63
CA ALA A 138 -38.77 -2.95 9.18
C ALA A 138 -39.00 -1.95 10.33
N VAL A 139 -37.94 -1.19 10.62
CA VAL A 139 -37.91 0.06 11.41
C VAL A 139 -37.91 -0.05 12.95
N VAL A 140 -36.73 -0.22 13.55
CA VAL A 140 -36.41 0.47 14.82
C VAL A 140 -35.15 1.31 14.59
N SER A 141 -35.34 2.44 13.94
CA SER A 141 -34.48 3.60 14.13
C SER A 141 -35.31 4.65 14.84
N VAL A 142 -34.67 5.31 15.82
CA VAL A 142 -35.04 6.59 16.45
C VAL A 142 -35.74 6.51 17.82
N ALA A 143 -34.88 6.67 18.85
CA ALA A 143 -34.98 7.68 19.93
C ALA A 143 -35.67 7.38 21.28
N THR A 144 -34.89 7.74 22.30
CA THR A 144 -35.23 8.35 23.61
C THR A 144 -36.01 7.54 24.63
N LEU A 145 -35.31 7.10 25.67
CA LEU A 145 -35.89 7.05 27.02
C LEU A 145 -34.90 7.63 28.05
N ALA A 146 -34.95 8.95 28.19
CA ALA A 146 -34.74 9.60 29.47
C ALA A 146 -36.11 9.78 30.12
N THR A 147 -36.43 9.01 31.17
CA THR A 147 -37.08 9.47 32.42
C THR A 147 -37.38 8.28 33.35
N LEU A 148 -36.62 8.22 34.44
CA LEU A 148 -37.04 7.97 35.83
C LEU A 148 -38.25 7.05 36.13
N GLY A 149 -37.95 5.94 36.81
CA GLY A 149 -38.45 5.71 38.18
C GLY A 149 -39.68 4.80 38.38
N VAL A 150 -39.69 4.17 39.57
CA VAL A 150 -40.69 3.25 40.17
C VAL A 150 -40.48 1.77 39.79
N ALA A 151 -39.65 0.98 40.49
CA ALA A 151 -39.78 0.41 41.84
C ALA A 151 -40.76 -0.80 41.94
N ALA A 152 -40.32 -1.81 42.71
CA ALA A 152 -41.01 -3.02 43.21
C ALA A 152 -40.79 -4.32 42.40
N THR A 153 -40.41 -5.48 42.93
CA THR A 153 -39.76 -5.94 44.17
C THR A 153 -39.63 -7.47 44.09
N LEU A 154 -38.52 -8.00 44.62
CA LEU A 154 -38.41 -9.29 45.33
C LEU A 154 -38.59 -10.63 44.59
N GLY A 155 -37.54 -11.45 44.73
CA GLY A 155 -37.58 -12.92 44.64
C GLY A 155 -37.06 -13.43 43.29
N ILE A 156 -36.10 -14.34 43.18
CA ILE A 156 -35.54 -15.32 44.10
C ILE A 156 -34.10 -15.55 43.64
N LEU A 157 -33.19 -15.54 44.61
CA LEU A 157 -31.80 -15.93 44.48
C LEU A 157 -31.72 -17.32 45.10
N SER A 158 -31.65 -18.38 44.30
CA SER A 158 -31.23 -19.72 44.76
C SER A 158 -31.16 -20.67 43.58
N GLU A 159 -30.12 -21.49 43.55
CA GLU A 159 -29.86 -22.59 42.60
C GLU A 159 -29.12 -22.19 41.33
N LEU A 160 -27.78 -22.27 41.39
CA LEU A 160 -26.92 -22.93 40.39
C LEU A 160 -25.41 -22.68 40.62
N ARG A 161 -25.01 -22.23 41.81
CA ARG A 161 -23.58 -22.04 42.14
C ARG A 161 -22.97 -23.11 43.05
N LEU A 162 -23.56 -24.29 43.14
CA LEU A 162 -23.00 -25.40 43.92
C LEU A 162 -23.10 -26.72 43.18
N ASP A 163 -22.48 -26.83 42.01
CA ASP A 163 -22.16 -28.17 41.51
C ASP A 163 -20.91 -28.23 40.64
N GLU A 164 -19.81 -27.60 41.05
CA GLU A 164 -18.50 -27.88 40.42
C GLU A 164 -17.29 -27.52 41.29
N ALA A 165 -17.34 -27.92 42.57
CA ALA A 165 -16.15 -28.05 43.39
C ALA A 165 -16.20 -29.36 44.18
N ARG A 166 -15.81 -30.45 43.52
CA ARG A 166 -15.27 -31.66 44.13
C ARG A 166 -14.05 -32.12 43.34
#